data_AF-A0A1H4UC99-F1
#
_entry.id   AF-A0A1H4UC99-F1
#
_cell.length_a   1.000
_cell.length_b   1.000
_cell.length_c   1.000
_cell.angle_alpha   90.00
_cell.angle_beta   90.00
_cell.angle_gamma   90.00
#
_symmetry.space_group_name_H-M   'P 1'
#
loop_
_entity.id
_entity.type
_entity.pdbx_description
1 polymer ?
#
loop_
_entity_poly.entity_id
_entity_poly.type
_entity_poly.pdbx_seq_one_letter_code
_entity_poly.pdbx_strand_id
1 'polypeptide(L)'
;MSGRVYNNQQFKDHINAHYYPLENMIKSVAILKASDLIHIETLEYGQYQPILSPRHQWPGGSGKLWQKEMGKARLDLATQASTAALSKDEAGVVPLTKCTLLDAAVRKCFNSEPPIPMKIDVKEQDKNAPNADRHDILLTWEHANGDDQPPTLLLLTMVCPA
;
A
#
# COMPACT_ATOMS: atom_id res chain seq x y z
N MET A 1 4.30 -17.81 7.70
CA MET A 1 5.17 -17.41 6.57
C MET A 1 4.34 -16.93 5.37
N SER A 2 3.61 -15.84 5.56
CA SER A 2 2.81 -15.21 4.51
C SER A 2 3.65 -14.28 3.62
N GLY A 3 4.75 -13.75 4.19
CA GLY A 3 5.73 -12.92 3.47
C GLY A 3 6.27 -13.60 2.21
N ARG A 4 6.66 -14.88 2.28
CA ARG A 4 7.16 -15.66 1.12
C ARG A 4 6.23 -15.66 -0.09
N VAL A 5 4.91 -15.66 0.14
CA VAL A 5 3.91 -15.72 -0.95
C VAL A 5 3.93 -14.44 -1.78
N TYR A 6 4.26 -13.30 -1.17
CA TYR A 6 4.23 -11.99 -1.79
C TYR A 6 5.64 -11.39 -2.00
N ASN A 7 6.64 -11.88 -1.28
CA ASN A 7 8.06 -11.51 -1.44
C ASN A 7 8.70 -12.28 -2.60
N ASN A 8 8.13 -12.14 -3.78
CA ASN A 8 8.71 -12.62 -5.03
C ASN A 8 8.45 -11.60 -6.14
N GLN A 9 9.35 -11.57 -7.13
CA GLN A 9 9.30 -10.56 -8.18
C GLN A 9 8.04 -10.69 -9.04
N GLN A 10 7.57 -11.91 -9.31
CA GLN A 10 6.38 -12.14 -10.14
C GLN A 10 5.12 -11.49 -9.54
N PHE A 11 4.91 -11.62 -8.23
CA PHE A 11 3.80 -10.95 -7.54
C PHE A 11 3.97 -9.44 -7.54
N LYS A 12 5.19 -8.94 -7.23
CA LYS A 12 5.47 -7.50 -7.17
C LYS A 12 5.25 -6.85 -8.53
N ASP A 13 5.74 -7.44 -9.61
CA ASP A 13 5.53 -6.96 -10.97
C ASP A 13 4.05 -6.95 -11.34
N HIS A 14 3.33 -8.04 -11.05
CA HIS A 14 1.90 -8.16 -11.32
C HIS A 14 1.09 -7.06 -10.62
N ILE A 15 1.34 -6.83 -9.32
CA ILE A 15 0.62 -5.82 -8.55
C ILE A 15 1.03 -4.41 -8.97
N ASN A 16 2.33 -4.16 -9.20
CA ASN A 16 2.81 -2.83 -9.58
C ASN A 16 2.39 -2.41 -10.99
N ALA A 17 2.06 -3.35 -11.88
CA ALA A 17 1.49 -3.05 -13.19
C ALA A 17 0.17 -2.23 -13.12
N HIS A 18 -0.48 -2.17 -11.95
CA HIS A 18 -1.65 -1.34 -11.73
C HIS A 18 -1.34 0.07 -11.20
N TYR A 19 -0.18 0.30 -10.59
CA TYR A 19 0.11 1.54 -9.85
C TYR A 19 1.32 2.31 -10.37
N TYR A 20 2.15 1.69 -11.20
CA TYR A 20 3.34 2.29 -11.77
C TYR A 20 3.53 1.83 -13.23
N PRO A 21 3.93 2.72 -14.15
CA PRO A 21 4.13 4.17 -13.99
C PRO A 21 2.80 4.94 -13.83
N LEU A 22 2.86 6.28 -13.83
CA LEU A 22 1.72 7.19 -13.64
C LEU A 22 0.51 6.84 -14.53
N GLU A 23 0.75 6.44 -15.78
CA GLU A 23 -0.29 6.08 -16.74
C GLU A 23 -1.13 4.88 -16.25
N ASN A 24 -0.51 3.93 -15.56
CA ASN A 24 -1.21 2.80 -14.97
C ASN A 24 -2.02 3.24 -13.75
N MET A 25 -1.48 4.13 -12.92
CA MET A 25 -2.21 4.70 -11.79
C MET A 25 -3.45 5.47 -12.25
N ILE A 26 -3.35 6.27 -13.31
CA ILE A 26 -4.48 7.00 -13.91
C ILE A 26 -5.57 6.02 -14.37
N LYS A 27 -5.20 4.95 -15.07
CA LYS A 27 -6.16 3.91 -15.50
C LYS A 27 -6.83 3.24 -14.30
N SER A 28 -6.06 2.91 -13.27
CA SER A 28 -6.59 2.30 -12.04
C SER A 28 -7.56 3.23 -11.31
N VAL A 29 -7.23 4.52 -11.18
CA VAL A 29 -8.13 5.52 -10.60
C VAL A 29 -9.43 5.62 -11.40
N ALA A 30 -9.37 5.62 -12.73
CA ALA A 30 -10.57 5.64 -13.57
C ALA A 30 -11.46 4.40 -13.37
N ILE A 31 -10.86 3.20 -13.27
CA ILE A 31 -11.59 1.96 -12.96
C ILE A 31 -12.27 2.05 -11.60
N LEU A 32 -11.55 2.52 -10.56
CA LEU A 32 -12.09 2.61 -9.21
C LEU A 32 -13.20 3.68 -9.09
N LYS A 33 -13.04 4.84 -9.76
CA LYS A 33 -14.07 5.88 -9.81
C LYS A 33 -15.36 5.40 -10.49
N ALA A 34 -15.26 4.46 -11.43
CA ALA A 34 -16.39 3.89 -12.15
C ALA A 34 -17.02 2.66 -11.45
N SER A 35 -16.49 2.23 -10.30
CA SER A 35 -16.91 1.00 -9.63
C SER A 35 -17.81 1.29 -8.42
N ASP A 36 -19.03 0.75 -8.43
CA ASP A 36 -19.97 0.83 -7.28
C ASP A 36 -19.51 0.03 -6.05
N LEU A 37 -18.46 -0.78 -6.18
CA LEU A 37 -17.93 -1.63 -5.10
C LEU A 37 -16.97 -0.89 -4.15
N ILE A 38 -16.61 0.36 -4.44
CA ILE A 38 -15.62 1.10 -3.66
C ILE A 38 -15.90 2.60 -3.69
N HIS A 39 -15.67 3.25 -2.56
CA HIS A 39 -15.68 4.71 -2.47
C HIS A 39 -14.25 5.22 -2.41
N ILE A 40 -13.74 5.79 -3.50
CA ILE A 40 -12.31 6.09 -3.67
C ILE A 40 -11.78 7.10 -2.63
N GLU A 41 -12.62 8.03 -2.18
CA GLU A 41 -12.26 9.07 -1.22
C GLU A 41 -11.99 8.50 0.19
N THR A 42 -12.61 7.35 0.50
CA THR A 42 -12.55 6.70 1.82
C THR A 42 -11.99 5.29 1.74
N LEU A 43 -11.31 4.94 0.63
CA LEU A 43 -10.76 3.60 0.46
C LEU A 43 -9.72 3.30 1.54
N GLU A 44 -9.68 2.03 1.91
CA GLU A 44 -8.67 1.48 2.80
C GLU A 44 -7.69 0.60 2.03
N TYR A 45 -6.47 0.47 2.56
CA TYR A 45 -5.50 -0.48 2.04
C TYR A 45 -6.10 -1.89 1.98
N GLY A 46 -6.11 -2.48 0.79
CA GLY A 46 -6.59 -3.84 0.56
C GLY A 46 -7.87 -3.93 -0.26
N GLN A 47 -8.70 -2.88 -0.23
CA GLN A 47 -10.05 -2.90 -0.82
C GLN A 47 -10.02 -2.79 -2.35
N TYR A 48 -9.08 -2.02 -2.90
CA TYR A 48 -8.98 -1.74 -4.32
C TYR A 48 -8.29 -2.85 -5.11
N GLN A 49 -7.34 -3.60 -4.51
CA GLN A 49 -6.54 -4.60 -5.22
C GLN A 49 -7.41 -5.66 -5.91
N PRO A 50 -8.46 -6.25 -5.29
CA PRO A 50 -9.30 -7.25 -5.94
C PRO A 50 -10.18 -6.70 -7.07
N ILE A 51 -10.46 -5.39 -7.08
CA ILE A 51 -11.24 -4.71 -8.12
C ILE A 51 -10.36 -4.49 -9.36
N LEU A 52 -9.13 -4.02 -9.15
CA LEU A 52 -8.17 -3.78 -10.22
C LEU A 52 -7.60 -5.08 -10.79
N SER A 53 -7.45 -6.09 -9.95
CA SER A 53 -6.84 -7.37 -10.28
C SER A 53 -7.62 -8.51 -9.64
N PRO A 54 -8.49 -9.22 -10.37
CA PRO A 54 -9.27 -10.32 -9.82
C PRO A 54 -8.37 -11.39 -9.20
N ARG A 55 -8.66 -11.78 -7.95
CA ARG A 55 -7.79 -12.67 -7.13
C ARG A 55 -7.40 -14.00 -7.78
N HIS A 56 -8.23 -14.54 -8.67
CA HIS A 56 -7.95 -15.80 -9.37
C HIS A 56 -6.83 -15.68 -10.43
N GLN A 57 -6.48 -14.45 -10.84
CA GLN A 57 -5.43 -14.16 -11.82
C GLN A 57 -4.06 -13.94 -11.17
N TRP A 58 -4.00 -13.95 -9.83
CA TRP A 58 -2.78 -13.60 -9.13
C TRP A 58 -1.75 -14.74 -9.21
N PRO A 59 -0.47 -14.41 -9.44
CA PRO A 59 0.58 -15.41 -9.59
C PRO A 59 0.66 -16.40 -8.42
N GLY A 60 0.92 -17.67 -8.73
CA GLY A 60 1.10 -18.73 -7.73
C GLY A 60 -0.13 -19.00 -6.85
N GLY A 61 -1.32 -18.53 -7.25
CA GLY A 61 -2.54 -18.66 -6.44
C GLY A 61 -2.56 -17.76 -5.20
N SER A 62 -1.68 -16.76 -5.13
CA SER A 62 -1.52 -15.85 -3.99
C SER A 62 -2.81 -15.11 -3.60
N GLY A 63 -3.70 -14.84 -4.56
CA GLY A 63 -5.00 -14.21 -4.31
C GLY A 63 -5.95 -15.02 -3.41
N LYS A 64 -5.74 -16.34 -3.25
CA LYS A 64 -6.49 -17.15 -2.29
C LYS A 64 -6.20 -16.77 -0.85
N LEU A 65 -4.98 -16.32 -0.57
CA LEU A 65 -4.51 -15.94 0.78
C LEU A 65 -4.69 -14.45 1.07
N TRP A 66 -4.88 -13.63 0.02
CA TRP A 66 -4.92 -12.16 0.13
C TRP A 66 -5.82 -11.64 1.24
N GLN A 67 -7.10 -11.99 1.23
CA GLN A 67 -8.07 -11.44 2.17
C GLN A 67 -7.70 -11.74 3.63
N LYS A 68 -7.20 -12.94 3.90
CA LYS A 68 -6.76 -13.35 5.24
C LYS A 68 -5.53 -12.56 5.68
N GLU A 69 -4.53 -12.46 4.82
CA GLU A 69 -3.26 -11.82 5.16
C GLU A 69 -3.37 -10.30 5.22
N MET A 70 -4.15 -9.70 4.33
CA MET A 70 -4.53 -8.29 4.40
C MET A 70 -5.27 -7.98 5.70
N GLY A 71 -6.26 -8.80 6.09
CA GLY A 71 -6.98 -8.63 7.35
C GLY A 71 -6.08 -8.70 8.58
N LYS A 72 -5.15 -9.67 8.63
CA LYS A 72 -4.14 -9.77 9.70
C LYS A 72 -3.24 -8.54 9.75
N ALA A 73 -2.70 -8.11 8.61
CA ALA A 73 -1.83 -6.95 8.53
C ALA A 73 -2.55 -5.69 9.05
N ARG A 74 -3.82 -5.48 8.66
CA ARG A 74 -4.62 -4.35 9.15
C ARG A 74 -4.81 -4.40 10.68
N LEU A 75 -5.12 -5.57 11.24
CA LEU A 75 -5.26 -5.74 12.70
C LEU A 75 -3.94 -5.46 13.44
N ASP A 76 -2.82 -5.98 12.94
CA ASP A 76 -1.50 -5.77 13.53
C ASP A 76 -1.10 -4.29 13.50
N LEU A 77 -1.33 -3.61 12.37
CA LEU A 77 -0.98 -2.20 12.18
C LEU A 77 -1.91 -1.26 12.94
N ALA A 78 -3.18 -1.65 13.17
CA ALA A 78 -4.14 -0.85 13.92
C ALA A 78 -3.81 -0.79 15.41
N THR A 79 -3.05 -1.77 15.92
CA THR A 79 -2.58 -1.84 17.31
C THR A 79 -1.16 -1.26 17.48
N GLN A 80 -0.62 -0.62 16.46
CA GLN A 80 0.69 0.05 16.49
C GLN A 80 0.50 1.55 16.35
N ALA A 81 0.94 2.31 17.36
CA ALA A 81 0.95 3.77 17.29
C ALA A 81 1.85 4.24 16.14
N SER A 82 1.48 5.37 15.53
CA SER A 82 2.30 6.08 14.56
C SER A 82 2.57 7.50 15.06
N THR A 83 3.80 7.96 14.89
CA THR A 83 4.21 9.35 15.10
C THR A 83 4.69 10.00 13.80
N ALA A 84 4.65 9.27 12.68
CA ALA A 84 5.02 9.78 11.39
C ALA A 84 3.90 10.64 10.82
N ALA A 85 4.26 11.79 10.27
CA ALA A 85 3.37 12.55 9.40
C ALA A 85 3.08 11.77 8.11
N LEU A 86 1.94 12.06 7.49
CA LEU A 86 1.53 11.46 6.23
C LEU A 86 2.61 11.63 5.15
N SER A 87 3.07 12.86 4.97
CA SER A 87 4.16 13.26 4.06
C SER A 87 4.69 14.63 4.49
N LYS A 88 5.80 15.08 3.91
CA LYS A 88 6.42 16.36 4.30
C LYS A 88 5.55 17.58 3.98
N ASP A 89 4.91 17.57 2.81
CA ASP A 89 3.95 18.60 2.38
C ASP A 89 2.66 18.62 3.22
N GLU A 90 2.39 17.56 3.99
CA GLU A 90 1.24 17.45 4.90
C GLU A 90 1.68 17.10 6.33
N ALA A 91 2.70 17.79 6.83
CA ALA A 91 3.30 17.51 8.15
C ALA A 91 2.30 17.60 9.33
N GLY A 92 1.20 18.35 9.17
CA GLY A 92 0.13 18.46 10.17
C GLY A 92 -0.81 17.25 10.24
N VAL A 93 -0.79 16.37 9.24
CA VAL A 93 -1.59 15.14 9.22
C VAL A 93 -0.76 14.03 9.85
N VAL A 94 -1.00 13.74 11.13
CA VAL A 94 -0.31 12.69 11.89
C VAL A 94 -1.31 11.60 12.29
N PRO A 95 -1.44 10.52 11.50
CA PRO A 95 -2.32 9.42 11.81
C PRO A 95 -1.89 8.68 13.09
N LEU A 96 -2.86 8.33 13.93
CA LEU A 96 -2.60 7.77 15.27
C LEU A 96 -2.01 6.37 15.24
N THR A 97 -2.28 5.60 14.18
CA THR A 97 -1.84 4.22 14.05
C THR A 97 -1.16 3.97 12.71
N LYS A 98 -0.32 2.95 12.61
CA LYS A 98 0.29 2.58 11.33
C LYS A 98 -0.75 2.17 10.28
N CYS A 99 -1.88 1.58 10.69
CA CYS A 99 -2.97 1.26 9.76
C CYS A 99 -3.61 2.53 9.19
N THR A 100 -3.92 3.51 10.06
CA THR A 100 -4.48 4.78 9.59
C THR A 100 -3.50 5.60 8.76
N LEU A 101 -2.19 5.48 9.03
CA LEU A 101 -1.13 6.04 8.18
C LEU A 101 -1.11 5.38 6.79
N LEU A 102 -1.18 4.06 6.74
CA LEU A 102 -1.25 3.31 5.48
C LEU A 102 -2.48 3.73 4.66
N ASP A 103 -3.65 3.77 5.29
CA ASP A 103 -4.90 4.18 4.64
C ASP A 103 -4.84 5.64 4.16
N ALA A 104 -4.24 6.55 4.94
CA ALA A 104 -4.04 7.93 4.52
C ALA A 104 -3.07 8.06 3.33
N ALA A 105 -1.94 7.33 3.34
CA ALA A 105 -0.96 7.34 2.25
C ALA A 105 -1.53 6.82 0.94
N VAL A 106 -2.26 5.70 1.01
CA VAL A 106 -2.95 5.13 -0.15
C VAL A 106 -4.03 6.10 -0.66
N ARG A 107 -4.86 6.66 0.22
CA ARG A 107 -5.87 7.66 -0.19
C ARG A 107 -5.26 8.87 -0.85
N LYS A 108 -4.16 9.41 -0.32
CA LYS A 108 -3.41 10.50 -0.96
C LYS A 108 -3.05 10.13 -2.40
N CYS A 109 -2.51 8.94 -2.63
CA CYS A 109 -2.14 8.50 -3.97
C CYS A 109 -3.31 8.47 -4.96
N PHE A 110 -4.46 7.92 -4.55
CA PHE A 110 -5.62 7.80 -5.43
C PHE A 110 -6.42 9.11 -5.61
N ASN A 111 -6.37 10.02 -4.64
CA ASN A 111 -7.20 11.24 -4.62
C ASN A 111 -6.44 12.51 -5.01
N SER A 112 -5.12 12.47 -5.19
CA SER A 112 -4.37 13.58 -5.79
C SER A 112 -4.72 13.79 -7.27
N GLU A 113 -4.52 15.02 -7.76
CA GLU A 113 -4.70 15.38 -9.17
C GLU A 113 -3.41 16.09 -9.69
N PRO A 114 -2.62 15.44 -10.56
CA PRO A 114 -2.76 14.05 -11.00
C PRO A 114 -2.55 13.03 -9.86
N PRO A 115 -3.04 11.79 -9.99
CA PRO A 115 -2.83 10.78 -8.95
C PRO A 115 -1.35 10.44 -8.81
N ILE A 116 -0.92 10.08 -7.61
CA ILE A 116 0.48 9.76 -7.33
C ILE A 116 0.69 8.26 -7.54
N PRO A 117 1.59 7.83 -8.44
CA PRO A 117 1.87 6.41 -8.62
C PRO A 117 2.45 5.79 -7.34
N MET A 118 2.35 4.47 -7.25
CA MET A 118 2.89 3.71 -6.11
C MET A 118 3.74 2.55 -6.60
N LYS A 119 4.83 2.25 -5.89
CA LYS A 119 5.53 0.97 -5.98
C LYS A 119 5.39 0.21 -4.67
N ILE A 120 4.71 -0.92 -4.77
CA ILE A 120 4.50 -1.86 -3.68
C ILE A 120 5.66 -2.86 -3.67
N ASP A 121 6.32 -2.95 -2.52
CA ASP A 121 7.28 -4.00 -2.19
C ASP A 121 6.76 -4.81 -1.00
N VAL A 122 7.28 -6.03 -0.86
CA VAL A 122 7.01 -6.90 0.29
C VAL A 122 8.31 -7.51 0.75
N LYS A 123 8.60 -7.41 2.04
CA LYS A 123 9.79 -7.98 2.69
C LYS A 123 9.37 -8.80 3.90
N GLU A 124 10.23 -9.72 4.31
CA GLU A 124 10.11 -10.39 5.60
C GLU A 124 10.82 -9.57 6.66
N GLN A 125 10.27 -9.53 7.87
CA GLN A 125 10.94 -8.96 9.02
C GLN A 125 12.23 -9.74 9.30
N ASP A 126 13.25 -9.07 9.84
CA ASP A 126 14.35 -9.75 10.50
C ASP A 126 13.79 -10.60 11.65
N LYS A 127 14.19 -11.87 11.71
CA LYS A 127 13.79 -12.82 12.77
C LYS A 127 14.20 -12.37 14.17
N ASN A 128 15.21 -11.50 14.26
CA ASN A 128 15.72 -10.95 15.51
C ASN A 128 15.15 -9.57 15.83
N ALA A 129 14.27 -9.01 14.98
CA ALA A 129 13.64 -7.74 15.27
C ALA A 129 12.69 -7.86 16.49
N PRO A 130 12.55 -6.82 17.32
CA PRO A 130 11.63 -6.83 18.48
C PRO A 130 10.17 -7.12 18.13
N ASN A 131 9.79 -6.96 16.87
CA ASN A 131 8.44 -7.18 16.31
C ASN A 131 8.46 -8.20 15.15
N ALA A 132 9.33 -9.21 15.20
CA ALA A 132 9.46 -10.27 14.19
C ALA A 132 8.15 -11.04 13.88
N ASP A 133 7.20 -11.04 14.82
CA ASP A 133 5.93 -11.73 14.74
C ASP A 133 4.77 -10.86 14.22
N ARG A 134 5.00 -9.57 13.97
CA ARG A 134 3.97 -8.61 13.58
C ARG A 134 4.24 -7.99 12.21
N HIS A 135 3.16 -7.65 11.50
CA HIS A 135 3.29 -6.84 10.29
C HIS A 135 3.78 -5.43 10.62
N ASP A 136 4.56 -4.85 9.71
CA ASP A 136 4.96 -3.45 9.72
C ASP A 136 4.85 -2.83 8.32
N ILE A 137 5.04 -1.53 8.22
CA ILE A 137 5.06 -0.76 6.97
C ILE A 137 6.28 0.15 6.94
N LEU A 138 6.84 0.32 5.75
CA LEU A 138 7.79 1.39 5.45
C LEU A 138 7.21 2.20 4.30
N LEU A 139 7.02 3.50 4.52
CA LEU A 139 6.50 4.43 3.53
C LEU A 139 7.58 5.46 3.23
N THR A 140 7.88 5.66 1.95
CA THR A 140 8.83 6.67 1.50
C THR A 140 8.25 7.42 0.32
N TRP A 141 8.23 8.74 0.40
CA TRP A 141 7.77 9.61 -0.67
C TRP A 141 8.97 10.13 -1.46
N GLU A 142 8.91 10.03 -2.79
CA GLU A 142 9.88 10.68 -3.68
C GLU A 142 9.31 11.99 -4.22
N HIS A 143 10.17 13.00 -4.33
CA HIS A 143 9.81 14.33 -4.80
C HIS A 143 10.71 14.71 -5.97
N ALA A 144 10.14 15.10 -7.11
CA ALA A 144 10.92 15.37 -8.33
C ALA A 144 11.92 16.53 -8.16
N ASN A 145 11.61 17.54 -7.34
CA ASN A 145 12.42 18.75 -7.17
C ASN A 145 12.65 19.11 -5.69
N GLY A 146 12.86 18.10 -4.84
CA GLY A 146 13.11 18.29 -3.42
C GLY A 146 11.86 18.26 -2.54
N ASP A 147 12.09 18.21 -1.24
CA ASP A 147 11.12 17.81 -0.22
C ASP A 147 9.93 18.76 -0.01
N ASP A 148 10.05 20.02 -0.46
CA ASP A 148 9.01 21.04 -0.34
C ASP A 148 7.96 20.98 -1.48
N GLN A 149 8.11 20.05 -2.42
CA GLN A 149 7.19 19.85 -3.53
C GLN A 149 6.20 18.72 -3.25
N PRO A 150 5.04 18.68 -3.93
CA PRO A 150 4.14 17.53 -3.86
C PRO A 150 4.89 16.23 -4.22
N PRO A 151 4.62 15.13 -3.52
CA PRO A 151 5.25 13.86 -3.83
C PRO A 151 4.83 13.35 -5.21
N THR A 152 5.75 12.65 -5.85
CA THR A 152 5.62 12.13 -7.23
C THR A 152 5.63 10.60 -7.31
N LEU A 153 6.01 9.92 -6.22
CA LEU A 153 5.92 8.47 -6.08
C LEU A 153 5.82 8.11 -4.60
N LEU A 154 4.96 7.14 -4.28
CA LEU A 154 5.02 6.43 -3.00
C LEU A 154 5.75 5.09 -3.18
N LEU A 155 6.79 4.87 -2.39
CA LEU A 155 7.34 3.54 -2.14
C LEU A 155 6.67 2.97 -0.89
N LEU A 156 5.84 1.96 -1.07
CA LEU A 156 5.10 1.27 -0.01
C LEU A 156 5.70 -0.12 0.17
N THR A 157 6.36 -0.37 1.30
CA THR A 157 6.82 -1.71 1.65
C THR A 157 5.96 -2.29 2.76
N MET A 158 5.28 -3.41 2.48
CA MET A 158 4.70 -4.24 3.54
C MET A 158 5.80 -5.13 4.12
N VAL A 159 6.00 -5.06 5.43
CA VAL A 159 6.94 -5.93 6.14
C VAL A 159 6.15 -7.02 6.84
N CYS A 160 6.30 -8.26 6.38
CA CYS A 160 5.56 -9.41 6.88
C CYS A 160 6.34 -10.12 8.01
N PRO A 161 5.65 -10.72 8.99
CA PRO A 161 6.27 -11.60 9.98
C PRO A 161 7.08 -12.72 9.33
N ALA A 162 8.18 -13.09 9.97
CA ALA A 162 9.08 -14.15 9.53
C ALA A 162 8.51 -15.58 9.65
#